data_AF-A0A4Y8CEW2-F1
#
_entry.id   AF-A0A4Y8CEW2-F1
#
_cell.length_a   1.000
_cell.length_b   1.000
_cell.length_c   1.000
_cell.angle_alpha   90.00
_cell.angle_beta   90.00
_cell.angle_gamma   90.00
#
_symmetry.space_group_name_H-M   'P 1'
#
loop_
_entity.id
_entity.type
_entity.pdbx_description
1 polymer ?
#
loop_
_entity_poly.entity_id
_entity_poly.type
_entity_poly.pdbx_seq_one_letter_code
_entity_poly.pdbx_strand_id
1 'polypeptide(L)' 'ASWGGYESLATVTTPPRTATDWSARGPFVRFHIGLEDTKDLIADLTQAFDSIKK' A
#
# COMPACT_ATOMS: atom_id res chain seq x y z
N ALA A 1 1.74 -4.14 13.73
CA ALA A 1 2.53 -4.06 12.48
C ALA A 1 3.89 -3.51 12.84
N SER A 2 4.96 -4.23 12.46
CA SER A 2 6.33 -3.72 12.55
C SER A 2 6.47 -2.53 11.60
N TRP A 3 7.25 -1.52 11.98
CA TRP A 3 7.53 -0.32 11.19
C TRP A 3 9.06 -0.17 11.11
N GLY A 4 9.61 0.15 9.93
CA GLY A 4 10.99 0.65 9.82
C GLY A 4 12.10 -0.39 9.60
N GLY A 5 11.80 -1.50 8.92
CA GLY A 5 12.84 -2.35 8.33
C GLY A 5 13.38 -1.74 7.03
N TYR A 6 14.45 -2.33 6.49
CA TYR A 6 14.95 -1.98 5.15
C TYR A 6 14.04 -2.49 4.03
N GLU A 7 13.08 -3.37 4.34
CA GLU A 7 12.14 -4.00 3.41
C GLU A 7 10.83 -3.22 3.33
N SER A 8 10.30 -3.14 2.11
CA SER A 8 8.97 -2.61 1.83
C SER A 8 7.87 -3.56 2.31
N LEU A 9 6.81 -3.01 2.90
CA LEU A 9 5.66 -3.77 3.41
C LEU A 9 4.35 -3.17 2.91
N ALA A 10 3.38 -4.03 2.58
CA ALA A 10 2.01 -3.64 2.25
C ALA A 10 1.01 -4.39 3.15
N THR A 11 0.06 -3.67 3.74
CA THR A 11 -0.92 -4.25 4.68
C THR A 11 -2.29 -3.62 4.45
N VAL A 12 -3.33 -4.47 4.44
CA VAL A 12 -4.71 -3.98 4.52
C VAL A 12 -4.91 -3.30 5.87
N THR A 13 -5.56 -2.14 5.86
CA THR A 13 -5.76 -1.32 7.07
C THR A 13 -7.17 -0.75 7.13
N THR A 14 -7.52 -0.16 8.26
CA THR A 14 -8.74 0.63 8.42
C THR A 14 -8.47 2.09 8.02
N PRO A 15 -9.51 2.88 7.69
CA PRO A 15 -9.33 4.27 7.29
C PRO A 15 -8.47 5.05 8.29
N PRO A 16 -7.48 5.82 7.83
CA PRO A 16 -6.51 6.48 8.71
C PRO A 16 -7.09 7.67 9.48
N ARG A 17 -8.28 8.16 9.10
CA ARG A 17 -8.98 9.27 9.75
C ARG A 17 -10.46 8.95 9.88
N THR A 18 -11.04 9.18 11.06
CA THR A 18 -12.44 8.87 11.37
C THR A 18 -13.40 10.05 11.17
N ALA A 19 -12.87 11.26 10.92
CA ALA A 19 -13.67 12.49 10.78
C ALA A 19 -14.48 12.58 9.47
N THR A 20 -14.41 11.58 8.59
CA THR A 20 -15.15 11.53 7.33
C THR A 20 -15.62 10.09 7.12
N ASP A 21 -16.76 9.90 6.47
CA ASP A 21 -17.21 8.57 6.08
C ASP A 21 -16.36 8.05 4.89
N TRP A 22 -15.82 6.84 5.08
CA TRP A 22 -14.96 6.15 4.12
C TRP A 22 -15.58 4.85 3.59
N SER A 23 -16.82 4.53 4.00
CA SER A 23 -17.52 3.29 3.66
C SER A 23 -17.61 3.02 2.16
N ALA A 24 -17.68 4.07 1.33
CA ALA A 24 -17.77 3.97 -0.12
C ALA A 24 -16.43 3.83 -0.87
N ARG A 25 -15.27 3.80 -0.18
CA ARG A 25 -13.94 3.89 -0.82
C ARG A 25 -13.20 2.58 -1.06
N GLY A 26 -13.83 1.44 -0.74
CA GLY A 26 -13.24 0.11 -0.92
C GLY A 26 -12.12 -0.20 0.08
N PRO A 27 -11.28 -1.23 -0.19
CA PRO A 27 -10.22 -1.63 0.72
C PRO A 27 -9.10 -0.59 0.80
N PHE A 28 -8.56 -0.37 2.01
CA PHE A 28 -7.40 0.49 2.23
C PHE A 28 -6.15 -0.37 2.37
N VAL A 29 -5.10 0.01 1.63
CA VAL A 29 -3.77 -0.57 1.76
C VAL A 29 -2.82 0.50 2.29
N ARG A 30 -2.06 0.17 3.33
CA ARG A 30 -0.97 0.99 3.84
C ARG A 30 0.36 0.42 3.38
N PHE A 31 1.15 1.25 2.74
CA PHE A 31 2.49 0.94 2.31
C PHE A 31 3.51 1.52 3.28
N HIS A 32 4.52 0.73 3.61
CA HIS A 32 5.76 1.18 4.22
C HIS A 32 6.84 0.97 3.16
N ILE A 33 7.48 2.06 2.74
CA ILE A 33 8.50 1.99 1.70
C ILE A 33 9.84 1.77 2.37
N GLY A 34 10.51 0.69 1.98
CA GLY A 34 11.85 0.32 2.40
C GLY A 34 12.92 1.11 1.67
N LEU A 35 14.11 0.52 1.57
CA LEU A 35 15.30 1.15 0.97
C LEU A 35 15.74 0.45 -0.34
N GLU A 36 14.83 -0.27 -1.00
CA GLU A 36 15.08 -0.91 -2.29
C GLU A 36 15.26 0.12 -3.43
N ASP A 37 15.76 -0.33 -4.58
CA ASP A 37 15.83 0.52 -5.78
C ASP A 37 14.42 0.99 -6.16
N THR A 38 14.29 2.30 -6.39
CA THR A 38 13.00 2.92 -6.67
C THR A 38 12.35 2.38 -7.95
N LYS A 39 13.14 1.96 -8.94
CA LYS A 39 12.61 1.38 -10.19
C LYS A 39 11.98 0.02 -9.95
N ASP A 40 12.60 -0.81 -9.10
CA ASP A 40 12.07 -2.12 -8.75
C ASP A 40 10.76 -1.98 -7.98
N LEU A 41 10.69 -1.05 -7.03
CA LEU A 41 9.45 -0.75 -6.28
C LEU A 41 8.32 -0.28 -7.20
N ILE A 42 8.62 0.62 -8.14
CA ILE A 42 7.62 1.11 -9.10
C ILE A 42 7.16 -0.02 -10.02
N ALA A 43 8.07 -0.85 -10.50
CA ALA A 43 7.74 -1.99 -11.37
C ALA A 43 6.82 -2.98 -10.67
N ASP A 44 7.12 -3.34 -9.42
CA ASP A 44 6.32 -4.26 -8.62
C ASP A 44 4.89 -3.72 -8.37
N LEU A 45 4.78 -2.47 -7.93
CA LEU A 45 3.48 -1.82 -7.72
C LEU A 45 2.68 -1.70 -9.02
N THR A 46 3.33 -1.37 -10.13
CA THR A 46 2.67 -1.27 -11.45
C THR A 46 2.09 -2.61 -11.86
N GLN A 47 2.88 -3.68 -11.77
CA GLN A 47 2.42 -5.04 -12.07
C GLN A 47 1.23 -5.44 -11.18
N ALA A 48 1.31 -5.15 -9.87
CA ALA A 48 0.24 -5.45 -8.93
C ALA A 48 -1.06 -4.71 -9.29
N PHE A 49 -0.99 -3.40 -9.57
CA PHE A 49 -2.19 -2.63 -9.93
C PHE A 49 -2.77 -3.01 -11.29
N ASP A 50 -1.93 -3.37 -12.27
CA ASP A 50 -2.43 -3.88 -13.55
C ASP A 50 -3.15 -5.23 -13.39
N SER A 51 -2.76 -6.06 -12.42
CA SER A 51 -3.47 -7.31 -12.11
C SER A 51 -4.86 -7.11 -11.48
N ILE A 52 -5.11 -5.93 -10.89
CA ILE A 52 -6.40 -5.58 -10.26
C ILE A 52 -7.44 -5.14 -11.32
N LYS A 53 -7.03 -4.92 -12.58
CA LYS A 53 -7.95 -4.64 -13.70
C LYS A 53 -8.70 -5.91 -14.12
N LYS A 54 -9.66 -6.36 -13.31
CA LYS A 54 -10.75 -7.26 -13.69
C LYS A 54 -12.01 -6.94 -12.93
#